data_AF-A0A945CZI5-F1
#
_entry.id   AF-A0A945CZI5-F1
#
_cell.length_a   1.000
_cell.length_b   1.000
_cell.length_c   1.000
_cell.angle_alpha   90.00
_cell.angle_beta   90.00
_cell.angle_gamma   90.00
#
_symmetry.space_group_name_H-M   'P 1'
#
loop_
_entity.id
_entity.type
_entity.pdbx_description
1 polymer ?
#
loop_
_entity_poly.entity_id
_entity_poly.type
_entity_poly.pdbx_seq_one_letter_code
_entity_poly.pdbx_strand_id
1 'polypeptide(L)'
;IDTIKSEYPEMVRGEDYVKFDYKTGGEAVIRMITQDLRGMFELDSRGISLDDIPMTKNVKNIQDMDLIINVSAGDPGTKQWVQFAATPFGITTVSGCTGVQAPQMYPYIPEQLAGVLGAIKAAAEYEAAIDEAYPSIADNPKAQEAKRRMGPQLVAHSLMIGLILVGNWIFFMSRKRGQA
;
A
#
# COMPACT_ATOMS: atom_id res chain seq x y z
N ILE A 1 -13.67 -13.28 -5.15
CA ILE A 1 -14.24 -11.91 -5.10
C ILE A 1 -13.42 -11.03 -6.04
N ASP A 2 -14.08 -10.36 -6.98
CA ASP A 2 -13.47 -9.37 -7.87
C ASP A 2 -13.85 -7.98 -7.37
N THR A 3 -12.96 -7.37 -6.59
CA THR A 3 -13.21 -6.08 -5.92
C THR A 3 -13.38 -4.97 -6.94
N ILE A 4 -12.61 -5.01 -8.05
CA ILE A 4 -12.69 -4.00 -9.12
C ILE A 4 -14.07 -4.02 -9.75
N LYS A 5 -14.56 -5.19 -10.19
CA LYS A 5 -15.91 -5.32 -10.75
C LYS A 5 -17.02 -4.86 -9.79
N SER A 6 -16.81 -5.02 -8.48
CA SER A 6 -17.80 -4.61 -7.48
C SER A 6 -17.86 -3.10 -7.25
N GLU A 7 -16.77 -2.37 -7.53
CA GLU A 7 -16.66 -0.92 -7.30
C GLU A 7 -16.75 -0.11 -8.59
N TYR A 8 -16.31 -0.69 -9.70
CA TYR A 8 -16.24 -0.10 -11.03
C TYR A 8 -16.92 -1.04 -12.03
N PRO A 9 -18.27 -1.15 -12.00
CA PRO A 9 -19.02 -2.08 -12.86
C PRO A 9 -18.89 -1.78 -14.36
N GLU A 10 -18.49 -0.55 -14.71
CA GLU A 10 -18.22 -0.10 -16.07
C GLU A 10 -16.91 -0.62 -16.64
N MET A 11 -15.94 -1.02 -15.80
CA MET A 11 -14.65 -1.52 -16.27
C MET A 11 -14.76 -2.94 -16.83
N VAL A 12 -14.17 -3.14 -18.01
CA VAL A 12 -14.16 -4.39 -18.76
C VAL A 12 -12.88 -5.17 -18.45
N ARG A 13 -13.04 -6.34 -17.83
CA ARG A 13 -11.92 -7.23 -17.51
C ARG A 13 -11.27 -7.77 -18.78
N GLY A 14 -9.95 -7.68 -18.86
CA GLY A 14 -9.15 -8.05 -20.02
C GLY A 14 -8.93 -6.92 -21.02
N GLU A 15 -9.61 -5.78 -20.84
CA GLU A 15 -9.38 -4.54 -21.58
C GLU A 15 -8.85 -3.44 -20.64
N ASP A 16 -9.57 -3.17 -19.54
CA ASP A 16 -9.20 -2.13 -18.56
C ASP A 16 -8.35 -2.67 -17.39
N TYR A 17 -8.55 -3.93 -17.01
CA TYR A 17 -7.77 -4.55 -15.93
C TYR A 17 -7.61 -6.07 -16.10
N VAL A 18 -6.51 -6.58 -15.58
CA VAL A 18 -6.23 -8.02 -15.45
C VAL A 18 -5.84 -8.31 -14.01
N LYS A 19 -6.39 -9.40 -13.48
CA LYS A 19 -6.12 -9.84 -12.12
C LYS A 19 -5.41 -11.18 -12.15
N PHE A 20 -4.30 -11.27 -11.44
CA PHE A 20 -3.56 -12.50 -11.19
C PHE A 20 -3.90 -13.08 -9.82
N ASP A 21 -3.80 -14.39 -9.70
CA ASP A 21 -3.88 -15.06 -8.40
C ASP A 21 -2.52 -15.10 -7.70
N TYR A 22 -2.54 -15.49 -6.42
CA TYR A 22 -1.33 -15.61 -5.64
C TYR A 22 -0.37 -16.65 -6.23
N LYS A 23 0.89 -16.27 -6.40
CA LYS A 23 1.97 -17.16 -6.80
C LYS A 23 2.98 -17.31 -5.67
N THR A 24 3.26 -18.54 -5.27
CA THR A 24 4.33 -18.86 -4.31
C THR A 24 5.70 -18.63 -4.95
N GLY A 25 6.67 -18.18 -4.16
CA GLY A 25 8.06 -18.00 -4.62
C GLY A 25 8.72 -16.70 -4.15
N GLY A 26 7.99 -15.87 -3.42
CA GLY A 26 8.56 -14.70 -2.76
C GLY A 26 9.20 -13.71 -3.74
N GLU A 27 10.40 -13.23 -3.42
CA GLU A 27 11.17 -12.34 -4.30
C GLU A 27 11.53 -12.94 -5.66
N ALA A 28 11.59 -14.27 -5.79
CA ALA A 28 11.87 -14.90 -7.08
C ALA A 28 10.74 -14.61 -8.08
N VAL A 29 9.49 -14.54 -7.63
CA VAL A 29 8.35 -14.17 -8.49
C VAL A 29 8.54 -12.75 -9.03
N ILE A 30 8.94 -11.80 -8.18
CA ILE A 30 9.20 -10.40 -8.57
C ILE A 30 10.30 -10.35 -9.64
N ARG A 31 11.41 -11.07 -9.44
CA ARG A 31 12.51 -11.12 -10.41
C ARG A 31 12.10 -11.76 -11.73
N MET A 32 11.23 -12.75 -11.71
CA MET A 32 10.81 -13.43 -12.93
C MET A 32 9.86 -12.58 -13.76
N ILE A 33 8.87 -11.91 -13.14
CA ILE A 33 7.93 -11.06 -13.89
C ILE A 33 8.58 -9.80 -14.48
N THR A 34 9.77 -9.41 -14.03
CA THR A 34 10.55 -8.34 -14.69
C THR A 34 11.22 -8.84 -15.96
N GLN A 35 11.44 -10.15 -16.12
CA GLN A 35 12.04 -10.72 -17.34
C GLN A 35 10.96 -11.21 -18.30
N ASP A 36 10.01 -11.98 -17.77
CA ASP A 36 8.96 -12.66 -18.52
C ASP A 36 7.72 -12.84 -17.64
N LEU A 37 6.67 -12.05 -17.93
CA LEU A 37 5.40 -12.15 -17.21
C LEU A 37 4.73 -13.50 -17.48
N ARG A 38 4.79 -14.02 -18.71
CA ARG A 38 4.09 -15.24 -19.12
C ARG A 38 4.75 -16.48 -18.58
N GLY A 39 6.08 -16.50 -18.54
CA GLY A 39 6.84 -17.57 -17.90
C GLY A 39 6.50 -17.74 -16.42
N MET A 40 5.96 -16.72 -15.76
CA MET A 40 5.49 -16.79 -14.38
C MET A 40 3.97 -16.94 -14.24
N PHE A 41 3.21 -16.23 -15.07
CA PHE A 41 1.75 -16.18 -15.11
C PHE A 41 1.25 -16.48 -16.52
N GLU A 42 1.06 -17.76 -16.82
CA GLU A 42 0.47 -18.20 -18.10
C GLU A 42 -1.02 -17.87 -18.18
N LEU A 43 -1.71 -17.96 -17.03
CA LEU A 43 -3.13 -17.74 -16.90
C LEU A 43 -3.42 -16.59 -15.93
N ASP A 44 -4.54 -15.92 -16.16
CA ASP A 44 -5.10 -14.99 -15.19
C ASP A 44 -5.85 -15.73 -14.05
N SER A 45 -6.40 -14.96 -13.10
CA SER A 45 -7.19 -15.49 -11.96
C SER A 45 -8.50 -16.23 -12.32
N ARG A 46 -8.90 -16.28 -13.60
CA ARG A 46 -10.04 -17.06 -14.09
C ARG A 46 -9.59 -18.23 -14.98
N GLY A 47 -8.29 -18.48 -15.09
CA GLY A 47 -7.75 -19.54 -15.94
C GLY A 47 -7.75 -19.17 -17.43
N ILE A 48 -7.90 -17.90 -17.78
CA ILE A 48 -7.82 -17.44 -19.18
C ILE A 48 -6.34 -17.23 -19.52
N SER A 49 -5.90 -17.74 -20.66
CA SER A 49 -4.55 -17.53 -21.16
C SER A 49 -4.27 -16.04 -21.38
N LEU A 50 -3.07 -15.56 -21.01
CA LEU A 50 -2.68 -14.18 -21.29
C LEU A 50 -2.57 -13.86 -22.79
N ASP A 51 -2.50 -14.88 -23.65
CA ASP A 51 -2.50 -14.70 -25.10
C ASP A 51 -3.91 -14.38 -25.64
N ASP A 52 -4.95 -14.80 -24.91
CA ASP A 52 -6.34 -14.55 -25.26
C ASP A 52 -6.86 -13.23 -24.67
N ILE A 53 -6.04 -12.52 -23.86
CA ILE A 53 -6.42 -11.27 -23.21
C ILE A 53 -5.86 -10.07 -23.98
N PRO A 54 -6.72 -9.18 -24.51
CA PRO A 54 -6.27 -8.01 -25.29
C PRO A 54 -5.27 -7.12 -24.57
N MET A 55 -5.49 -6.83 -23.27
CA MET A 55 -4.64 -5.93 -22.47
C MET A 55 -3.21 -6.45 -22.29
N THR A 56 -2.99 -7.78 -22.31
CA THR A 56 -1.66 -8.37 -22.11
C THR A 56 -0.94 -8.69 -23.40
N LYS A 57 -1.57 -8.48 -24.57
CA LYS A 57 -1.04 -8.90 -25.89
C LYS A 57 0.35 -8.34 -26.19
N ASN A 58 0.62 -7.11 -25.80
CA ASN A 58 1.88 -6.42 -26.04
C ASN A 58 2.75 -6.25 -24.78
N VAL A 59 2.36 -6.91 -23.67
CA VAL A 59 3.09 -6.83 -22.40
C VAL A 59 3.98 -8.06 -22.29
N LYS A 60 5.30 -7.88 -22.41
CA LYS A 60 6.25 -8.97 -22.23
C LYS A 60 6.54 -9.20 -20.74
N ASN A 61 6.76 -8.11 -20.01
CA ASN A 61 7.13 -8.10 -18.61
C ASN A 61 6.70 -6.76 -17.98
N ILE A 62 6.94 -6.60 -16.68
CA ILE A 62 6.50 -5.39 -15.98
C ILE A 62 7.35 -4.14 -16.28
N GLN A 63 8.41 -4.24 -17.08
CA GLN A 63 9.24 -3.08 -17.46
C GLN A 63 8.48 -2.12 -18.39
N ASP A 64 7.44 -2.60 -19.06
CA ASP A 64 6.57 -1.79 -19.93
C ASP A 64 5.59 -0.91 -19.12
N MET A 65 5.57 -1.00 -17.79
CA MET A 65 4.64 -0.26 -16.93
C MET A 65 5.19 1.13 -16.57
N ASP A 66 4.35 2.15 -16.66
CA ASP A 66 4.72 3.51 -16.22
C ASP A 66 4.81 3.65 -14.70
N LEU A 67 4.03 2.85 -13.96
CA LEU A 67 3.90 2.94 -12.51
C LEU A 67 3.69 1.57 -11.85
N ILE A 68 4.44 1.32 -10.78
CA ILE A 68 4.20 0.22 -9.84
C ILE A 68 3.61 0.79 -8.55
N ILE A 69 2.45 0.28 -8.14
CA ILE A 69 1.85 0.58 -6.84
C ILE A 69 2.00 -0.66 -5.96
N ASN A 70 2.90 -0.61 -4.98
CA ASN A 70 3.10 -1.72 -4.05
C ASN A 70 2.40 -1.45 -2.71
N VAL A 71 1.28 -2.12 -2.45
CA VAL A 71 0.63 -2.12 -1.13
C VAL A 71 0.87 -3.47 -0.46
N SER A 72 1.77 -3.51 0.53
CA SER A 72 2.22 -4.77 1.12
C SER A 72 2.52 -4.69 2.61
N ALA A 73 2.60 -5.86 3.24
CA ALA A 73 3.01 -6.03 4.62
C ALA A 73 3.99 -7.21 4.71
N GLY A 74 5.08 -7.05 5.46
CA GLY A 74 6.06 -8.12 5.71
C GLY A 74 6.99 -8.39 4.52
N ASP A 75 7.30 -9.67 4.30
CA ASP A 75 8.32 -10.15 3.37
C ASP A 75 7.78 -11.27 2.46
N PRO A 76 7.91 -11.19 1.13
CA PRO A 76 8.41 -10.03 0.38
C PRO A 76 7.44 -8.84 0.45
N GLY A 77 8.00 -7.63 0.48
CA GLY A 77 7.24 -6.38 0.48
C GLY A 77 7.91 -5.31 -0.36
N THR A 78 7.65 -4.05 -0.04
CA THR A 78 8.17 -2.87 -0.76
C THR A 78 9.67 -2.93 -1.02
N LYS A 79 10.46 -3.41 -0.04
CA LYS A 79 11.91 -3.54 -0.17
C LYS A 79 12.33 -4.37 -1.38
N GLN A 80 11.72 -5.53 -1.57
CA GLN A 80 12.04 -6.44 -2.67
C GLN A 80 11.59 -5.87 -4.01
N TRP A 81 10.46 -5.17 -4.05
CA TRP A 81 10.02 -4.47 -5.26
C TRP A 81 10.99 -3.35 -5.66
N VAL A 82 11.51 -2.60 -4.68
CA VAL A 82 12.54 -1.59 -4.95
C VAL A 82 13.83 -2.23 -5.48
N GLN A 83 14.27 -3.32 -4.85
CA GLN A 83 15.54 -3.98 -5.18
C GLN A 83 15.51 -4.73 -6.51
N PHE A 84 14.38 -5.34 -6.87
CA PHE A 84 14.32 -6.26 -8.01
C PHE A 84 13.49 -5.76 -9.19
N ALA A 85 12.65 -4.75 -9.01
CA ALA A 85 11.84 -4.17 -10.08
C ALA A 85 12.14 -2.67 -10.29
N ALA A 86 11.93 -1.83 -9.27
CA ALA A 86 12.00 -0.37 -9.44
C ALA A 86 13.41 0.10 -9.83
N THR A 87 14.41 -0.17 -8.99
CA THR A 87 15.78 0.35 -9.19
C THR A 87 16.46 -0.21 -10.44
N PRO A 88 16.42 -1.54 -10.71
CA PRO A 88 17.15 -2.10 -11.85
C PRO A 88 16.61 -1.63 -13.21
N PHE A 89 15.32 -1.32 -13.30
CA PHE A 89 14.65 -0.97 -14.57
C PHE A 89 14.16 0.48 -14.62
N GLY A 90 14.42 1.28 -13.59
CA GLY A 90 14.01 2.70 -13.53
C GLY A 90 12.49 2.91 -13.54
N ILE A 91 11.71 1.95 -13.06
CA ILE A 91 10.25 2.02 -13.09
C ILE A 91 9.76 2.86 -11.91
N THR A 92 8.98 3.90 -12.19
CA THR A 92 8.37 4.74 -11.14
C THR A 92 7.56 3.88 -10.20
N THR A 93 7.87 3.95 -8.90
CA THR A 93 7.24 3.09 -7.90
C THR A 93 6.78 3.90 -6.70
N VAL A 94 5.55 3.68 -6.28
CA VAL A 94 4.98 4.18 -5.03
C VAL A 94 4.58 3.02 -4.15
N SER A 95 4.49 3.23 -2.83
CA SER A 95 4.15 2.14 -1.93
C SER A 95 3.22 2.53 -0.79
N GLY A 96 2.37 1.60 -0.36
CA GLY A 96 1.74 1.61 0.95
C GLY A 96 2.28 0.47 1.81
N CYS A 97 2.67 0.76 3.05
CA CYS A 97 3.24 -0.24 3.94
C CYS A 97 2.77 -0.07 5.40
N THR A 98 3.02 -1.10 6.21
CA THR A 98 2.72 -1.05 7.65
C THR A 98 3.61 -0.05 8.39
N GLY A 99 3.17 0.43 9.56
CA GLY A 99 3.94 1.41 10.34
C GLY A 99 5.32 0.91 10.80
N VAL A 100 5.47 -0.41 10.98
CA VAL A 100 6.77 -1.01 11.31
C VAL A 100 7.73 -1.06 10.10
N GLN A 101 7.20 -1.01 8.87
CA GLN A 101 8.00 -1.00 7.65
C GLN A 101 8.31 0.42 7.16
N ALA A 102 7.50 1.41 7.49
CA ALA A 102 7.68 2.78 7.00
C ALA A 102 9.10 3.34 7.25
N PRO A 103 9.72 3.19 8.45
CA PRO A 103 11.08 3.66 8.70
C PRO A 103 12.14 2.98 7.83
N GLN A 104 11.90 1.72 7.44
CA GLN A 104 12.80 0.98 6.55
C GLN A 104 12.73 1.51 5.11
N MET A 105 11.65 2.21 4.75
CA MET A 105 11.44 2.72 3.39
C MET A 105 12.03 4.11 3.16
N TYR A 106 12.26 4.90 4.22
CA TYR A 106 12.77 6.27 4.08
C TYR A 106 14.08 6.42 3.31
N PRO A 107 15.07 5.50 3.42
CA PRO A 107 16.29 5.59 2.62
C PRO A 107 16.07 5.45 1.11
N TYR A 108 14.91 4.96 0.67
CA TYR A 108 14.58 4.76 -0.74
C TYR A 108 13.84 5.97 -1.34
N ILE A 109 13.48 6.99 -0.55
CA ILE A 109 12.70 8.16 -0.99
C ILE A 109 13.63 9.38 -1.11
N PRO A 110 13.51 10.20 -2.18
CA PRO A 110 12.62 10.05 -3.33
C PRO A 110 13.19 9.25 -4.51
N GLU A 111 14.47 8.87 -4.46
CA GLU A 111 15.20 8.41 -5.65
C GLU A 111 14.72 7.05 -6.18
N GLN A 112 14.34 6.13 -5.29
CA GLN A 112 13.94 4.76 -5.65
C GLN A 112 12.44 4.51 -5.42
N LEU A 113 11.79 5.36 -4.63
CA LEU A 113 10.36 5.40 -4.38
C LEU A 113 9.88 6.84 -4.50
N ALA A 114 8.93 7.09 -5.40
CA ALA A 114 8.33 8.41 -5.59
C ALA A 114 7.48 8.86 -4.39
N GLY A 115 6.99 7.91 -3.58
CA GLY A 115 6.23 8.21 -2.37
C GLY A 115 5.86 6.96 -1.58
N VAL A 116 5.62 7.14 -0.28
CA VAL A 116 5.21 6.05 0.62
C VAL A 116 4.06 6.47 1.53
N LEU A 117 2.97 5.69 1.48
CA LEU A 117 1.88 5.72 2.44
C LEU A 117 2.24 4.84 3.64
N GLY A 118 2.87 5.46 4.64
CA GLY A 118 3.25 4.81 5.89
C GLY A 118 2.07 4.69 6.85
N ALA A 119 1.62 3.46 7.08
CA ALA A 119 0.54 3.13 8.00
C ALA A 119 -0.77 3.86 7.71
N ILE A 120 -1.66 3.83 8.70
CA ILE A 120 -3.03 4.34 8.57
C ILE A 120 -3.13 5.85 8.50
N LYS A 121 -2.20 6.58 9.13
CA LYS A 121 -2.19 8.04 9.09
C LYS A 121 -1.98 8.54 7.66
N ALA A 122 -0.96 8.04 6.97
CA ALA A 122 -0.70 8.45 5.59
C ALA A 122 -1.83 8.01 4.65
N ALA A 123 -2.42 6.83 4.88
CA ALA A 123 -3.60 6.40 4.13
C ALA A 123 -4.80 7.34 4.33
N ALA A 124 -5.04 7.82 5.55
CA ALA A 124 -6.10 8.78 5.85
C ALA A 124 -5.84 10.17 5.22
N GLU A 125 -4.59 10.62 5.21
CA GLU A 125 -4.18 11.85 4.52
C GLU A 125 -4.35 11.72 3.00
N TYR A 126 -4.06 10.54 2.43
CA TYR A 126 -4.33 10.26 1.02
C TYR A 126 -5.83 10.28 0.69
N GLU A 127 -6.67 9.64 1.50
CA GLU A 127 -8.13 9.70 1.34
C GLU A 127 -8.64 11.16 1.43
N ALA A 128 -8.12 11.96 2.36
CA ALA A 128 -8.48 13.38 2.46
C ALA A 128 -8.09 14.18 1.20
N ALA A 129 -6.90 13.94 0.65
CA ALA A 129 -6.45 14.59 -0.58
C ALA A 129 -7.27 14.14 -1.81
N ILE A 130 -7.68 12.87 -1.84
CA ILE A 130 -8.53 12.34 -2.91
C ILE A 130 -9.92 12.96 -2.88
N ASP A 131 -10.52 13.17 -1.70
CA ASP A 131 -11.81 13.85 -1.60
C ASP A 131 -11.75 15.30 -2.07
N GLU A 132 -10.64 15.99 -1.82
CA GLU A 132 -10.44 17.36 -2.29
C GLU A 132 -10.30 17.42 -3.83
N ALA A 133 -9.53 16.49 -4.41
CA ALA A 133 -9.32 16.42 -5.85
C ALA A 133 -10.52 15.84 -6.61
N TYR A 134 -11.25 14.91 -6.01
CA TYR A 134 -12.35 14.15 -6.61
C TYR A 134 -13.54 14.06 -5.64
N PRO A 135 -14.36 15.13 -5.53
CA PRO A 135 -15.48 15.16 -4.59
C PRO A 135 -16.50 14.04 -4.76
N SER A 136 -16.61 13.45 -5.96
CA SER A 136 -17.48 12.29 -6.23
C SER A 136 -17.06 11.02 -5.48
N ILE A 137 -15.81 10.93 -5.01
CA ILE A 137 -15.28 9.79 -4.25
C ILE A 137 -15.58 9.94 -2.75
N ALA A 138 -15.83 11.16 -2.27
CA ALA A 138 -16.07 11.44 -0.86
C ALA A 138 -17.30 10.69 -0.31
N ASP A 139 -18.30 10.47 -1.16
CA ASP A 139 -19.52 9.74 -0.80
C ASP A 139 -19.34 8.21 -0.80
N ASN A 140 -18.22 7.67 -1.32
CA ASN A 140 -17.96 6.22 -1.33
C ASN A 140 -17.45 5.75 0.04
N PRO A 141 -18.22 5.01 0.85
CA PRO A 141 -17.83 4.64 2.21
C PRO A 141 -16.55 3.80 2.28
N LYS A 142 -16.23 3.04 1.22
CA LYS A 142 -15.01 2.21 1.17
C LYS A 142 -13.75 3.05 1.00
N ALA A 143 -13.85 4.22 0.36
CA ALA A 143 -12.76 5.16 0.18
C ALA A 143 -12.54 6.07 1.41
N GLN A 144 -13.25 5.81 2.52
CA GLN A 144 -13.22 6.60 3.76
C GLN A 144 -12.73 5.79 4.96
N GLU A 145 -12.28 4.56 4.72
CA GLU A 145 -11.94 3.58 5.76
C GLU A 145 -10.73 3.99 6.60
N ALA A 146 -9.69 4.55 5.98
CA ALA A 146 -8.50 4.97 6.71
C ALA A 146 -8.81 6.15 7.63
N LYS A 147 -9.54 7.16 7.14
CA LYS A 147 -10.02 8.29 7.95
C LYS A 147 -10.91 7.83 9.09
N ARG A 148 -11.84 6.90 8.85
CA ARG A 148 -12.70 6.35 9.91
C ARG A 148 -11.87 5.72 11.03
N ARG A 149 -10.83 4.98 10.69
CA ARG A 149 -9.96 4.28 11.65
C ARG A 149 -9.01 5.22 12.41
N MET A 150 -8.87 6.48 12.00
CA MET A 150 -8.17 7.50 12.80
C MET A 150 -8.93 7.86 14.08
N GLY A 151 -10.25 7.70 14.13
CA GLY A 151 -11.07 7.99 15.32
C GLY A 151 -10.63 7.22 16.56
N PRO A 152 -10.58 5.87 16.53
CA PRO A 152 -10.04 5.07 17.64
C PRO A 152 -8.60 5.44 18.00
N GLN A 153 -7.76 5.74 17.00
CA GLN A 153 -6.37 6.12 17.23
C GLN A 153 -6.27 7.42 18.04
N LEU A 154 -7.06 8.44 17.68
CA LEU A 154 -7.14 9.70 18.41
C LEU A 154 -7.51 9.47 19.88
N VAL A 155 -8.61 8.73 20.14
CA VAL A 155 -9.09 8.47 21.50
C VAL A 155 -8.03 7.75 22.34
N ALA A 156 -7.42 6.69 21.79
CA ALA A 156 -6.40 5.91 22.49
C ALA A 156 -5.16 6.76 22.81
N HIS A 157 -4.67 7.56 21.86
CA HIS A 157 -3.49 8.40 22.07
C HIS A 157 -3.79 9.55 23.04
N SER A 158 -4.97 10.18 22.96
CA SER A 158 -5.38 11.21 23.91
C SER A 158 -5.50 10.66 25.34
N LEU A 159 -6.07 9.46 25.50
CA LEU A 159 -6.13 8.78 26.80
C LEU A 159 -4.73 8.51 27.36
N MET A 160 -3.83 7.95 26.55
CA MET A 160 -2.44 7.69 26.94
C MET A 160 -1.72 8.96 27.38
N ILE A 161 -1.84 10.05 26.61
CA ILE A 161 -1.28 11.36 26.99
C ILE A 161 -1.86 11.85 28.31
N GLY A 162 -3.18 11.74 28.49
CA GLY A 162 -3.85 12.11 29.75
C GLY A 162 -3.32 11.33 30.95
N LEU A 163 -3.16 10.01 30.82
CA LEU A 163 -2.60 9.15 31.88
C LEU A 163 -1.15 9.50 32.20
N ILE A 164 -0.32 9.82 31.20
CA ILE A 164 1.07 10.27 31.39
C ILE A 164 1.09 11.59 32.17
N LEU A 165 0.24 12.55 31.80
CA LEU A 165 0.17 13.85 32.48
C LEU A 165 -0.28 13.69 33.94
N VAL A 166 -1.31 12.88 34.20
CA VAL A 166 -1.79 12.57 35.55
C VAL A 166 -0.70 11.87 36.38
N GLY A 167 -0.03 10.88 35.80
CA GLY A 167 1.07 10.17 36.45
C GLY A 167 2.23 11.10 36.83
N ASN A 168 2.64 11.96 35.91
CA ASN A 168 3.68 12.97 36.16
C ASN A 168 3.24 13.96 37.24
N TRP A 169 1.98 14.41 37.21
CA TRP A 169 1.46 15.33 38.23
C TRP A 169 1.47 14.72 39.64
N ILE A 170 1.00 13.47 39.79
CA ILE A 170 1.04 12.73 41.05
C ILE A 170 2.49 12.56 41.55
N PHE A 171 3.41 12.21 40.65
CA PHE A 171 4.84 12.08 40.96
C PHE A 171 5.43 13.37 41.54
N PHE A 172 5.21 14.51 40.88
CA PHE A 172 5.74 15.80 41.35
C PHE A 172 5.11 16.27 42.66
N MET A 173 3.82 16.02 42.88
CA MET A 173 3.17 16.32 44.17
C MET A 173 3.70 15.47 45.31
N SER A 174 3.92 14.17 45.07
CA SER A 174 4.43 13.24 46.08
C SER A 174 5.88 13.56 46.45
N ARG A 175 6.69 13.94 45.46
CA ARG A 175 8.07 14.44 45.67
C ARG A 175 8.11 15.73 46.52
N LYS A 176 7.21 16.68 46.27
CA LYS A 176 7.10 17.91 47.11
C LYS A 176 6.68 17.62 48.55
N ARG A 177 6.01 16.49 48.80
CA ARG A 177 5.58 16.03 50.14
C ARG A 177 6.64 15.22 50.89
N GLY A 178 7.82 14.99 50.30
CA GLY A 178 8.90 14.22 50.93
C GLY A 178 8.60 12.72 51.10
N GLN A 179 7.67 12.18 50.31
CA GLN A 179 7.20 10.79 50.39
C GLN A 179 7.81 9.88 49.30
N ALA A 180 8.80 10.37 48.55
CA ALA A 180 9.48 9.65 47.47
C ALA A 180 11.00 9.84 47.59
#